data_AF-A0AAW3YLT9-F1
#
_entry.id   AF-A0AAW3YLT9-F1
#
_cell.length_a   1.000
_cell.length_b   1.000
_cell.length_c   1.000
_cell.angle_alpha   90.00
_cell.angle_beta   90.00
_cell.angle_gamma   90.00
#
_symmetry.space_group_name_H-M   'P 1'
#
loop_
_entity.id
_entity.type
_entity.pdbx_description
1 polymer ?
#
loop_
_entity_poly.entity_id
_entity_poly.type
_entity_poly.pdbx_seq_one_letter_code
_entity_poly.pdbx_strand_id
1 'polypeptide(L)'
;MSKFDNLLLGGEVIHMMVSLDISDVQSLIDWKPSSIATHRYVREKIKIHEESRDHPEATLKEKGFVVLNSDVGSNSESHAATSKAVKTVHDLANIVNKPTDKWVPSTRKINDKALSEDISLNAEDVDTYRKADIDSRIANIKELVDIADKNTTTAIKKANDNLSKIQNGADILDKNKFVENLVLKKTVELAQKALPQSSNAQAQVGSLTIDYGDYSPNIRFNTNYVTDNEDQSYYTEIDFGANP
;
A
#
# COMPACT_ATOMS: atom_id res chain seq x y z
N MET A 1 38.79 3.75 -141.30
CA MET A 1 37.64 3.22 -142.06
C MET A 1 36.39 3.62 -141.29
N SER A 2 35.64 4.65 -141.69
CA SER A 2 34.57 4.59 -142.72
C SER A 2 33.63 3.41 -142.40
N LYS A 3 32.33 3.55 -142.16
CA LYS A 3 31.32 4.45 -142.73
C LYS A 3 29.99 4.10 -142.02
N PHE A 4 29.13 5.04 -141.67
CA PHE A 4 27.68 4.85 -141.72
C PHE A 4 27.02 6.21 -141.93
N ASP A 5 26.09 6.20 -142.88
CA ASP A 5 25.58 7.32 -143.64
C ASP A 5 24.49 8.11 -142.88
N ASN A 6 24.29 9.35 -143.32
CA ASN A 6 23.16 10.21 -142.95
C ASN A 6 21.80 9.55 -143.22
N LEU A 7 20.85 9.62 -142.27
CA LEU A 7 19.47 9.98 -142.63
C LEU A 7 18.69 10.66 -141.48
N LEU A 8 18.26 11.86 -141.83
CA LEU A 8 17.36 12.82 -141.21
C LEU A 8 16.18 12.30 -140.37
N LEU A 9 15.94 13.08 -139.29
CA LEU A 9 14.68 13.55 -138.69
C LEU A 9 13.90 12.64 -137.72
N GLY A 10 13.96 13.02 -136.43
CA GLY A 10 12.80 12.99 -135.54
C GLY A 10 12.97 12.29 -134.19
N GLY A 11 13.77 12.85 -133.28
CA GLY A 11 13.80 12.47 -131.85
C GLY A 11 15.17 12.65 -131.22
N GLU A 12 15.40 13.76 -130.50
CA GLU A 12 16.63 13.98 -129.74
C GLU A 12 16.74 12.98 -128.57
N VAL A 13 17.78 12.16 -128.56
CA VAL A 13 18.33 11.55 -127.33
C VAL A 13 19.51 12.41 -126.91
N ILE A 14 19.34 13.19 -125.85
CA ILE A 14 20.44 13.95 -125.24
C ILE A 14 21.32 12.95 -124.50
N HIS A 15 22.47 12.60 -125.07
CA HIS A 15 23.53 11.91 -124.34
C HIS A 15 24.24 12.94 -123.46
N MET A 16 24.04 12.88 -122.15
CA MET A 16 24.82 13.64 -121.18
C MET A 16 26.22 13.01 -121.08
N MET A 17 27.15 13.50 -121.90
CA MET A 17 28.56 13.12 -121.81
C MET A 17 29.20 13.94 -120.70
N VAL A 18 29.36 13.32 -119.52
CA VAL A 18 30.11 13.90 -118.40
C VAL A 18 31.59 13.61 -118.65
N SER A 19 32.35 14.61 -119.05
CA SER A 19 33.81 14.53 -119.16
C SER A 19 34.42 14.51 -117.76
N LEU A 20 34.86 13.34 -117.31
CA LEU A 20 35.67 13.20 -116.10
C LEU A 20 37.15 13.23 -116.51
N ASP A 21 37.93 14.12 -115.90
CA ASP A 21 39.38 14.14 -116.13
C ASP A 21 40.03 12.94 -115.44
N ILE A 22 41.04 12.34 -116.07
CA ILE A 22 41.70 11.13 -115.53
C ILE A 22 42.37 11.40 -114.18
N SER A 23 42.74 12.66 -113.91
CA SER A 23 43.22 13.13 -112.61
C SER A 23 42.17 13.05 -111.50
N ASP A 24 40.89 13.28 -111.81
CA ASP A 24 39.79 13.19 -110.83
C ASP A 24 39.52 11.73 -110.45
N VAL A 25 39.63 10.82 -111.42
CA VAL A 25 39.53 9.37 -111.18
C VAL A 25 40.66 8.88 -110.27
N GLN A 26 41.88 9.40 -110.46
CA GLN A 26 43.02 9.04 -109.62
C GLN A 26 42.85 9.56 -108.19
N SER A 27 42.30 10.75 -108.00
CA SER A 27 41.98 11.31 -106.67
C SER A 27 40.92 10.50 -105.90
N LEU A 28 39.99 9.87 -106.62
CA LEU A 28 38.95 8.99 -106.04
C LEU A 28 39.51 7.62 -105.66
N ILE A 29 40.56 7.15 -106.35
CA ILE A 29 41.27 5.90 -106.09
C ILE A 29 42.29 6.05 -104.95
N ASP A 30 42.95 7.22 -104.85
CA ASP A 30 43.93 7.53 -103.79
C ASP A 30 43.28 8.05 -102.50
N TRP A 31 41.96 8.26 -102.50
CA TRP A 31 41.21 8.54 -101.29
C TRP A 31 41.17 7.30 -100.38
N LYS A 32 42.12 7.20 -99.45
CA LYS A 32 42.02 6.27 -98.31
C LYS A 32 40.85 6.70 -97.44
N PRO A 33 39.71 5.99 -97.47
CA PRO A 33 38.60 6.37 -96.63
C PRO A 33 38.81 5.65 -95.30
N SER A 34 39.50 6.31 -94.37
CA SER A 34 39.30 6.05 -92.94
C SER A 34 37.83 6.33 -92.53
N SER A 35 37.03 6.89 -93.45
CA SER A 35 35.65 7.35 -93.31
C SER A 35 34.62 6.57 -94.16
N ILE A 36 34.99 5.54 -94.92
CA ILE A 36 34.06 4.54 -95.51
C ILE A 36 34.49 3.16 -95.05
N ALA A 37 33.97 2.73 -93.91
CA ALA A 37 34.08 1.34 -93.50
C ALA A 37 33.31 0.47 -94.52
N THR A 38 33.97 -0.51 -95.13
CA THR A 38 33.29 -1.50 -95.98
C THR A 38 32.25 -2.27 -95.16
N HIS A 39 31.09 -2.60 -95.74
CA HIS A 39 30.03 -3.34 -95.05
C HIS A 39 30.55 -4.63 -94.37
N ARG A 40 31.59 -5.27 -94.95
CA ARG A 40 32.30 -6.43 -94.39
C ARG A 40 33.01 -6.12 -93.07
N TYR A 41 33.73 -5.00 -92.98
CA TYR A 41 34.42 -4.59 -91.75
C TYR A 41 33.44 -4.26 -90.63
N VAL A 42 32.35 -3.56 -90.94
CA VAL A 42 31.31 -3.25 -89.94
C VAL A 42 30.63 -4.52 -89.43
N ARG A 43 30.26 -5.47 -90.31
CA ARG A 43 29.70 -6.77 -89.90
C ARG A 43 30.65 -7.55 -89.00
N GLU A 44 31.93 -7.58 -89.34
CA GLU A 44 32.92 -8.30 -88.54
C GLU A 44 33.09 -7.65 -87.16
N LYS A 45 33.10 -6.32 -87.07
CA LYS A 45 33.17 -5.61 -85.79
C LYS A 45 31.91 -5.76 -84.94
N ILE A 46 30.73 -5.79 -85.54
CA ILE A 46 29.48 -6.09 -84.83
C ILE A 46 29.50 -7.53 -84.34
N LYS A 47 29.89 -8.49 -85.18
CA LYS A 47 30.00 -9.91 -84.81
C LYS A 47 30.95 -10.11 -83.62
N ILE A 48 32.13 -9.47 -83.66
CA ILE A 48 33.09 -9.51 -82.55
C ILE A 48 32.51 -8.84 -81.29
N HIS A 49 31.73 -7.77 -81.40
CA HIS A 49 31.09 -7.12 -80.25
C HIS A 49 29.94 -7.95 -79.67
N GLU A 50 29.17 -8.65 -80.50
CA GLU A 50 28.10 -9.57 -80.07
C GLU A 50 28.67 -10.81 -79.38
N GLU A 51 29.80 -11.33 -79.87
CA GLU A 51 30.52 -12.46 -79.29
C GLU A 51 31.35 -12.06 -78.05
N SER A 52 31.82 -10.80 -77.98
CA SER A 52 32.60 -10.27 -76.86
C SER A 52 31.72 -9.63 -75.80
N ARG A 53 31.72 -10.21 -74.59
CA ARG A 53 31.18 -9.59 -73.38
C ARG A 53 32.27 -8.88 -72.55
N ASP A 54 33.32 -8.42 -73.20
CA ASP A 54 34.44 -7.72 -72.55
C ASP A 54 34.05 -6.29 -72.18
N HIS A 55 33.26 -6.18 -71.13
CA HIS A 55 32.85 -4.93 -70.52
C HIS A 55 33.30 -4.93 -69.06
N PRO A 56 33.84 -3.82 -68.55
CA PRO A 56 34.30 -3.75 -67.17
C PRO A 56 33.14 -3.93 -66.19
N GLU A 57 33.44 -4.50 -65.03
CA GLU A 57 32.53 -4.54 -63.87
C GLU A 57 32.25 -3.13 -63.36
N ALA A 58 31.07 -2.92 -62.80
CA ALA A 58 30.71 -1.63 -62.20
C ALA A 58 31.48 -1.40 -60.90
N THR A 59 31.83 -0.15 -60.65
CA THR A 59 32.42 0.28 -59.38
C THR A 59 31.60 1.44 -58.81
N LEU A 60 31.94 1.88 -57.60
CA LEU A 60 31.32 3.06 -57.00
C LEU A 60 31.59 4.37 -57.76
N LYS A 61 32.54 4.37 -58.72
CA LYS A 61 32.95 5.56 -59.49
C LYS A 61 32.71 5.42 -60.99
N GLU A 62 32.71 4.20 -61.50
CA GLU A 62 32.67 3.92 -62.94
C GLU A 62 31.53 2.95 -63.25
N LYS A 63 30.84 3.19 -64.36
CA LYS A 63 29.73 2.33 -64.80
C LYS A 63 30.30 1.03 -65.40
N GLY A 64 29.58 -0.07 -65.20
CA GLY A 64 29.94 -1.39 -65.73
C GLY A 64 28.81 -2.41 -65.53
N PHE A 65 29.08 -3.69 -65.71
CA PHE A 65 28.12 -4.77 -65.38
C PHE A 65 28.17 -5.14 -63.90
N VAL A 66 27.06 -5.69 -63.39
CA VAL A 66 26.97 -6.22 -62.03
C VAL A 66 26.23 -7.55 -62.06
N VAL A 67 26.62 -8.45 -61.17
CA VAL A 67 25.89 -9.69 -60.90
C VAL A 67 24.85 -9.41 -59.80
N LEU A 68 23.66 -10.01 -59.90
CA LEU A 68 22.60 -9.83 -58.90
C LEU A 68 22.68 -10.90 -57.81
N ASN A 69 22.53 -10.49 -56.54
CA ASN A 69 22.45 -11.41 -55.40
C ASN A 69 21.17 -11.16 -54.57
N SER A 70 20.51 -12.24 -54.15
CA SER A 70 19.29 -12.22 -53.32
C SER A 70 19.52 -12.60 -51.85
N ASP A 71 20.77 -12.75 -51.42
CA ASP A 71 21.13 -13.05 -50.03
C ASP A 71 21.00 -11.80 -49.13
N VAL A 72 20.44 -11.98 -47.94
CA VAL A 72 20.23 -10.88 -46.96
C VAL A 72 21.42 -10.58 -46.06
N GLY A 73 22.43 -11.47 -46.05
CA GLY A 73 23.64 -11.35 -45.24
C GLY A 73 24.92 -11.26 -46.07
N SER A 74 24.81 -10.96 -47.37
CA SER A 74 25.97 -10.81 -48.25
C SER A 74 26.75 -9.55 -47.90
N ASN A 75 28.07 -9.67 -47.85
CA ASN A 75 29.02 -8.57 -47.72
C ASN A 75 29.75 -8.26 -49.05
N SER A 76 29.28 -8.84 -50.17
CA SER A 76 29.90 -8.66 -51.48
C SER A 76 29.66 -7.24 -52.02
N GLU A 77 30.74 -6.51 -52.31
CA GLU A 77 30.68 -5.19 -52.95
C GLU A 77 30.58 -5.26 -54.49
N SER A 78 30.81 -6.43 -55.09
CA SER A 78 30.72 -6.66 -56.55
C SER A 78 29.35 -7.11 -57.05
N HIS A 79 28.38 -7.30 -56.15
CA HIS A 79 27.05 -7.80 -56.49
C HIS A 79 25.97 -6.79 -56.07
N ALA A 80 24.97 -6.58 -56.91
CA ALA A 80 23.83 -5.73 -56.56
C ALA A 80 22.74 -6.55 -55.85
N ALA A 81 22.19 -5.99 -54.77
CA ALA A 81 21.07 -6.60 -54.05
C ALA A 81 19.80 -6.60 -54.92
N THR A 82 19.05 -7.70 -54.91
CA THR A 82 17.73 -7.76 -55.54
C THR A 82 16.64 -7.20 -54.63
N SER A 83 15.49 -6.84 -55.22
CA SER A 83 14.29 -6.44 -54.47
C SER A 83 13.83 -7.51 -53.47
N LYS A 84 14.11 -8.79 -53.76
CA LYS A 84 13.85 -9.91 -52.85
C LYS A 84 14.64 -9.76 -51.55
N ALA A 85 15.96 -9.54 -51.63
CA ALA A 85 16.83 -9.34 -50.46
C ALA A 85 16.37 -8.15 -49.61
N VAL A 86 16.10 -7.01 -50.27
CA VAL A 86 15.64 -5.78 -49.60
C VAL A 86 14.29 -6.00 -48.90
N LYS A 87 13.34 -6.66 -49.58
CA LYS A 87 12.03 -6.97 -48.99
C LYS A 87 12.17 -7.87 -47.77
N THR A 88 12.99 -8.90 -47.84
CA THR A 88 13.19 -9.82 -46.70
C THR A 88 13.83 -9.12 -45.50
N VAL A 89 14.81 -8.23 -45.69
CA VAL A 89 15.37 -7.42 -44.60
C VAL A 89 14.32 -6.50 -43.99
N HIS A 90 13.51 -5.84 -44.82
CA HIS A 90 12.44 -4.97 -44.36
C HIS A 90 11.36 -5.73 -43.57
N ASP A 91 10.96 -6.93 -44.04
CA ASP A 91 9.98 -7.77 -43.34
C ASP A 91 10.53 -8.23 -41.97
N LEU A 92 11.80 -8.63 -41.88
CA LEU A 92 12.48 -8.97 -40.62
C LEU A 92 12.57 -7.76 -39.67
N ALA A 93 12.97 -6.59 -40.18
CA ALA A 93 13.05 -5.37 -39.40
C ALA A 93 11.67 -4.96 -38.84
N ASN A 94 10.61 -5.13 -39.61
CA ASN A 94 9.25 -4.86 -39.15
C ASN A 94 8.75 -5.85 -38.10
N ILE A 95 9.21 -7.10 -38.11
CA ILE A 95 8.88 -8.05 -37.03
C ILE A 95 9.54 -7.60 -35.73
N VAL A 96 10.82 -7.22 -35.78
CA VAL A 96 11.59 -6.78 -34.60
C VAL A 96 11.09 -5.43 -34.07
N ASN A 97 10.78 -4.49 -34.96
CA ASN A 97 10.34 -3.14 -34.59
C ASN A 97 8.83 -3.02 -34.34
N LYS A 98 8.04 -4.07 -34.60
CA LYS A 98 6.66 -4.11 -34.13
C LYS A 98 6.69 -4.34 -32.62
N PRO A 99 6.21 -3.38 -31.80
CA PRO A 99 6.03 -3.59 -30.37
C PRO A 99 4.87 -4.57 -30.15
N THR A 100 5.06 -5.83 -30.53
CA THR A 100 4.06 -6.89 -30.37
C THR A 100 4.17 -7.58 -29.03
N ASP A 101 5.25 -7.34 -28.29
CA ASP A 101 5.32 -7.64 -26.87
C ASP A 101 5.73 -6.36 -26.14
N LYS A 102 4.81 -5.82 -25.34
CA LYS A 102 5.20 -4.98 -24.20
C LYS A 102 6.37 -5.71 -23.51
N TRP A 103 7.40 -5.00 -23.05
CA TRP A 103 8.60 -5.60 -22.43
C TRP A 103 8.30 -6.59 -21.29
N VAL A 104 7.06 -6.60 -20.82
CA VAL A 104 6.46 -7.60 -19.95
C VAL A 104 5.50 -8.48 -20.77
N PRO A 105 5.80 -9.80 -20.92
CA PRO A 105 4.89 -10.74 -21.57
C PRO A 105 3.51 -10.74 -20.91
N SER A 106 2.44 -10.71 -21.72
CA SER A 106 1.04 -10.69 -21.25
C SER A 106 0.60 -11.95 -20.48
N THR A 107 1.40 -13.01 -20.54
CA THR A 107 1.23 -14.24 -19.75
C THR A 107 1.71 -14.11 -18.31
N ARG A 108 2.49 -13.07 -17.98
CA ARG A 108 2.92 -12.82 -16.61
C ARG A 108 1.72 -12.32 -15.80
N LYS A 109 1.55 -12.88 -14.60
CA LYS A 109 0.50 -12.51 -13.66
C LYS A 109 1.12 -12.05 -12.34
N ILE A 110 0.48 -11.10 -11.66
CA ILE A 110 0.70 -10.81 -10.24
C ILE A 110 -0.58 -11.22 -9.51
N ASN A 111 -0.46 -12.19 -8.60
CA ASN A 111 -1.61 -12.74 -7.85
C ASN A 111 -2.80 -13.08 -8.77
N ASP A 112 -2.56 -13.91 -9.79
CA ASP A 112 -3.52 -14.33 -10.82
C ASP A 112 -4.10 -13.24 -11.74
N LYS A 113 -3.74 -11.96 -11.56
CA LYS A 113 -4.14 -10.86 -12.45
C LYS A 113 -3.11 -10.64 -13.57
N ALA A 114 -3.57 -10.57 -14.81
CA ALA A 114 -2.73 -10.32 -15.97
C ALA A 114 -2.14 -8.90 -15.97
N LEU A 115 -0.91 -8.75 -16.47
CA LEU A 115 -0.21 -7.45 -16.59
C LEU A 115 -0.60 -6.67 -17.85
N SER A 116 -1.90 -6.59 -18.14
CA SER A 116 -2.43 -5.94 -19.33
C SER A 116 -2.73 -4.45 -19.15
N GLU A 117 -3.02 -4.02 -17.91
CA GLU A 117 -3.41 -2.67 -17.48
C GLU A 117 -2.84 -2.36 -16.07
N ASP A 118 -3.16 -1.19 -15.52
CA ASP A 118 -2.81 -0.83 -14.14
C ASP A 118 -3.41 -1.82 -13.14
N ILE A 119 -2.59 -2.33 -12.21
CA ILE A 119 -3.06 -3.25 -11.18
C ILE A 119 -3.37 -2.47 -9.91
N SER A 120 -4.64 -2.48 -9.52
CA SER A 120 -5.05 -2.15 -8.16
C SER A 120 -5.14 -3.44 -7.35
N LEU A 121 -4.47 -3.48 -6.19
CA LEU A 121 -4.56 -4.58 -5.23
C LEU A 121 -5.47 -4.15 -4.09
N ASN A 122 -6.48 -4.97 -3.79
CA ASN A 122 -7.31 -4.80 -2.62
C ASN A 122 -6.86 -5.76 -1.49
N ALA A 123 -7.49 -5.66 -0.32
CA ALA A 123 -7.11 -6.48 0.84
C ALA A 123 -7.31 -7.99 0.59
N GLU A 124 -8.31 -8.36 -0.22
CA GLU A 124 -8.58 -9.75 -0.60
C GLU A 124 -7.48 -10.30 -1.52
N ASP A 125 -6.88 -9.44 -2.35
CA ASP A 125 -5.77 -9.82 -3.24
C ASP A 125 -4.46 -10.14 -2.49
N VAL A 126 -4.30 -9.74 -1.23
CA VAL A 126 -3.07 -9.98 -0.45
C VAL A 126 -3.31 -10.69 0.88
N ASP A 127 -4.46 -11.36 1.01
CA ASP A 127 -4.88 -12.11 2.21
C ASP A 127 -4.74 -11.29 3.51
N THR A 128 -5.28 -10.06 3.49
CA THR A 128 -5.24 -9.14 4.65
C THR A 128 -6.62 -8.59 4.98
N TYR A 129 -6.72 -7.93 6.13
CA TYR A 129 -7.96 -7.30 6.58
C TYR A 129 -8.21 -5.97 5.88
N ARG A 130 -9.49 -5.67 5.66
CA ARG A 130 -9.88 -4.34 5.19
C ARG A 130 -9.71 -3.36 6.35
N LYS A 131 -9.43 -2.10 6.03
CA LYS A 131 -9.33 -1.02 7.04
C LYS A 131 -10.55 -0.99 7.98
N ALA A 132 -11.75 -1.19 7.44
CA ALA A 132 -12.99 -1.23 8.21
C ALA A 132 -12.99 -2.35 9.26
N ASP A 133 -12.49 -3.55 8.93
CA ASP A 133 -12.44 -4.68 9.86
C ASP A 133 -11.46 -4.38 11.02
N ILE A 134 -10.33 -3.76 10.71
CA ILE A 134 -9.35 -3.32 11.70
C ILE A 134 -9.94 -2.25 12.60
N ASP A 135 -10.61 -1.24 12.03
CA ASP A 135 -11.25 -0.17 12.79
C ASP A 135 -12.30 -0.73 13.76
N SER A 136 -13.14 -1.69 13.33
CA SER A 136 -14.11 -2.37 14.21
C SER A 136 -13.45 -3.16 15.33
N ARG A 137 -12.36 -3.89 15.05
CA ARG A 137 -11.62 -4.63 16.08
C ARG A 137 -11.01 -3.69 17.12
N ILE A 138 -10.45 -2.57 16.68
CA ILE A 138 -9.89 -1.55 17.57
C ILE A 138 -10.98 -0.90 18.43
N ALA A 139 -12.17 -0.62 17.86
CA ALA A 139 -13.29 -0.08 18.60
C ALA A 139 -13.73 -1.01 19.74
N ASN A 140 -13.90 -2.30 19.45
CA ASN A 140 -14.25 -3.30 20.47
C ASN A 140 -13.19 -3.39 21.58
N ILE A 141 -11.90 -3.33 21.22
CA ILE A 141 -10.81 -3.34 22.22
C ILE A 141 -10.88 -2.11 23.12
N LYS A 142 -11.15 -0.92 22.57
CA LYS A 142 -11.31 0.30 23.37
C LYS A 142 -12.46 0.18 24.36
N GLU A 143 -13.60 -0.33 23.93
CA GLU A 143 -14.74 -0.55 24.81
C GLU A 143 -14.41 -1.53 25.96
N LEU A 144 -13.71 -2.63 25.66
CA LEU A 144 -13.25 -3.57 26.68
C LEU A 144 -12.29 -2.93 27.69
N VAL A 145 -11.39 -2.07 27.22
CA VAL A 145 -10.45 -1.32 28.09
C VAL A 145 -11.23 -0.35 28.98
N ASP A 146 -12.18 0.41 28.45
CA ASP A 146 -13.00 1.34 29.22
C ASP A 146 -13.81 0.61 30.30
N ILE A 147 -14.36 -0.56 29.98
CA ILE A 147 -15.06 -1.43 30.94
C ILE A 147 -14.10 -1.91 32.03
N ALA A 148 -12.88 -2.34 31.66
CA ALA A 148 -11.88 -2.79 32.62
C ALA A 148 -11.43 -1.68 33.58
N ASP A 149 -11.21 -0.47 33.07
CA ASP A 149 -10.83 0.70 33.88
C ASP A 149 -11.94 1.12 34.84
N LYS A 150 -13.20 1.10 34.37
CA LYS A 150 -14.37 1.38 35.21
C LYS A 150 -14.55 0.34 36.30
N ASN A 151 -14.40 -0.95 35.98
CA ASN A 151 -14.48 -2.03 36.95
C ASN A 151 -13.37 -1.91 38.01
N THR A 152 -12.15 -1.60 37.59
CA THR A 152 -11.00 -1.41 38.49
C THR A 152 -11.23 -0.22 39.43
N THR A 153 -11.67 0.93 38.88
CA THR A 153 -11.98 2.13 39.66
C THR A 153 -13.09 1.85 40.68
N THR A 154 -14.13 1.11 40.27
CA THR A 154 -15.24 0.72 41.14
C THR A 154 -14.78 -0.19 42.28
N ALA A 155 -13.92 -1.17 41.98
CA ALA A 155 -13.36 -2.07 42.98
C ALA A 155 -12.48 -1.33 44.00
N ILE A 156 -11.63 -0.41 43.54
CA ILE A 156 -10.80 0.43 44.41
C ILE A 156 -11.67 1.31 45.31
N LYS A 157 -12.69 1.96 44.75
CA LYS A 157 -13.62 2.78 45.52
C LYS A 157 -14.30 1.94 46.62
N LYS A 158 -14.84 0.78 46.25
CA LYS A 158 -15.49 -0.12 47.21
C LYS A 158 -14.54 -0.60 48.32
N ALA A 159 -13.27 -0.85 48.00
CA ALA A 159 -12.27 -1.23 48.98
C ALA A 159 -11.95 -0.08 49.95
N ASN A 160 -11.84 1.15 49.43
CA ASN A 160 -11.58 2.35 50.24
C ASN A 160 -12.78 2.78 51.10
N ASP A 161 -14.00 2.51 50.65
CA ASP A 161 -15.23 2.81 51.38
C ASP A 161 -15.47 1.83 52.55
N ASN A 162 -14.75 0.69 52.61
CA ASN A 162 -14.86 -0.30 53.68
C ASN A 162 -13.99 0.07 54.90
N LEU A 163 -14.44 -0.33 56.09
CA LEU A 163 -13.67 -0.16 57.32
C LEU A 163 -12.36 -0.98 57.30
N SER A 164 -11.28 -0.34 57.73
CA SER A 164 -9.93 -0.90 57.78
C SER A 164 -9.68 -1.68 59.06
N LYS A 165 -9.25 -2.94 58.92
CA LYS A 165 -8.91 -3.81 60.06
C LYS A 165 -7.78 -3.24 60.92
N ILE A 166 -6.79 -2.60 60.30
CA ILE A 166 -5.63 -2.04 61.02
C ILE A 166 -6.00 -0.78 61.82
N GLN A 167 -7.11 -0.12 61.46
CA GLN A 167 -7.59 1.07 62.16
C GLN A 167 -8.50 0.71 63.34
N ASN A 168 -8.91 -0.56 63.48
CA ASN A 168 -9.74 -1.05 64.59
C ASN A 168 -10.96 -0.15 64.89
N GLY A 169 -11.64 0.33 63.85
CA GLY A 169 -12.83 1.18 63.96
C GLY A 169 -12.54 2.67 64.20
N ALA A 170 -11.28 3.12 64.14
CA ALA A 170 -10.94 4.55 64.21
C ALA A 170 -11.52 5.36 63.03
N ASP A 171 -11.70 4.71 61.88
CA ASP A 171 -12.22 5.20 60.60
C ASP A 171 -13.75 5.15 60.46
N ILE A 172 -14.46 4.73 61.51
CA ILE A 172 -15.92 4.85 61.56
C ILE A 172 -16.28 6.35 61.56
N LEU A 173 -16.98 6.80 60.51
CA LEU A 173 -17.35 8.20 60.32
C LEU A 173 -18.26 8.73 61.43
N ASP A 174 -19.27 7.95 61.82
CA ASP A 174 -20.17 8.29 62.92
C ASP A 174 -20.23 7.15 63.95
N LYS A 175 -19.43 7.29 65.00
CA LYS A 175 -19.32 6.30 66.08
C LYS A 175 -20.59 6.20 66.92
N ASN A 176 -21.30 7.31 67.12
CA ASN A 176 -22.53 7.31 67.91
C ASN A 176 -23.64 6.56 67.17
N LYS A 177 -23.79 6.82 65.86
CA LYS A 177 -24.73 6.06 65.02
C LYS A 177 -24.34 4.60 64.92
N PHE A 178 -23.05 4.29 64.84
CA PHE A 178 -22.56 2.92 64.85
C PHE A 178 -22.95 2.16 66.14
N VAL A 179 -22.76 2.79 67.31
CA VAL A 179 -23.20 2.23 68.61
C VAL A 179 -24.72 2.04 68.67
N GLU A 180 -25.50 2.95 68.11
CA GLU A 180 -26.96 2.82 68.00
C GLU A 180 -27.36 1.65 67.09
N ASN A 181 -26.70 1.49 65.93
CA ASN A 181 -26.94 0.38 65.00
C ASN A 181 -26.56 -0.98 65.62
N LEU A 182 -25.60 -1.02 66.55
CA LEU A 182 -25.27 -2.19 67.35
C LEU A 182 -26.24 -2.45 68.50
N VAL A 183 -27.26 -1.60 68.68
CA VAL A 183 -28.26 -1.71 69.76
C VAL A 183 -27.64 -1.56 71.16
N LEU A 184 -26.50 -0.87 71.27
CA LEU A 184 -25.75 -0.70 72.53
C LEU A 184 -26.02 0.63 73.25
N LYS A 185 -26.83 1.51 72.65
CA LYS A 185 -27.12 2.85 73.18
C LYS A 185 -27.60 2.82 74.65
N LYS A 186 -28.60 2.00 74.95
CA LYS A 186 -29.16 1.85 76.31
C LYS A 186 -28.10 1.34 77.30
N THR A 187 -27.26 0.40 76.88
CA THR A 187 -26.18 -0.14 77.71
C THR A 187 -25.15 0.93 78.09
N VAL A 188 -24.76 1.77 77.13
CA VAL A 188 -23.84 2.90 77.38
C VAL A 188 -24.47 3.89 78.36
N GLU A 189 -25.74 4.25 78.17
CA GLU A 189 -26.47 5.16 79.06
C GLU A 189 -26.60 4.60 80.49
N LEU A 190 -26.89 3.31 80.64
CA LEU A 190 -26.95 2.64 81.94
C LEU A 190 -25.58 2.58 82.61
N ALA A 191 -24.53 2.23 81.87
CA ALA A 191 -23.17 2.14 82.39
C ALA A 191 -22.64 3.51 82.84
N GLN A 192 -22.94 4.58 82.10
CA GLN A 192 -22.54 5.94 82.47
C GLN A 192 -23.22 6.44 83.74
N LYS A 193 -24.42 5.93 84.05
CA LYS A 193 -25.17 6.23 85.28
C LYS A 193 -24.87 5.27 86.44
N ALA A 194 -24.08 4.22 86.21
CA ALA A 194 -23.77 3.24 87.23
C ALA A 194 -22.81 3.80 88.29
N LEU A 195 -23.05 3.48 89.56
CA LEU A 195 -22.14 3.82 90.66
C LEU A 195 -20.89 2.91 90.61
N PRO A 196 -19.66 3.45 90.69
CA PRO A 196 -18.45 2.63 90.76
C PRO A 196 -18.42 1.78 92.04
N GLN A 197 -17.95 0.53 91.94
CA GLN A 197 -17.87 -0.36 93.11
C GLN A 197 -16.85 0.10 94.17
N SER A 198 -15.84 0.89 93.79
CA SER A 198 -14.78 1.37 94.68
C SER A 198 -14.99 2.80 95.17
N SER A 199 -16.04 3.50 94.71
CA SER A 199 -16.38 4.77 95.32
C SER A 199 -16.92 4.48 96.71
N ASN A 200 -16.32 5.10 97.73
CA ASN A 200 -16.98 5.39 99.01
C ASN A 200 -18.12 6.38 98.74
N ALA A 201 -19.04 6.01 97.86
CA ALA A 201 -20.16 6.84 97.47
C ALA A 201 -20.95 7.05 98.75
N GLN A 202 -21.00 8.31 99.21
CA GLN A 202 -22.08 8.72 100.09
C GLN A 202 -23.36 8.46 99.30
N ALA A 203 -23.98 7.31 99.57
CA ALA A 203 -25.36 7.11 99.19
C ALA A 203 -26.11 8.30 99.79
N GLN A 204 -26.80 9.05 98.94
CA GLN A 204 -27.73 10.05 99.42
C GLN A 204 -28.89 9.27 100.05
N VAL A 205 -28.72 8.88 101.31
CA VAL A 205 -29.79 8.34 102.15
C VAL A 205 -30.82 9.47 102.29
N GLY A 206 -32.10 9.15 102.07
CA GLY A 206 -33.14 10.15 101.81
C GLY A 206 -33.18 11.26 102.87
N SER A 207 -33.75 10.98 104.03
CA SER A 207 -33.72 11.88 105.18
C SER A 207 -33.13 11.16 106.39
N LEU A 208 -32.22 11.83 107.10
CA LEU A 208 -31.80 11.44 108.44
C LEU A 208 -32.79 12.06 109.44
N THR A 209 -33.50 11.24 110.19
CA THR A 209 -34.40 11.71 111.25
C THR A 209 -33.85 11.24 112.59
N ILE A 210 -33.56 12.19 113.48
CA ILE A 210 -33.20 11.94 114.88
C ILE A 210 -34.48 12.11 115.68
N ASP A 211 -35.02 11.01 116.19
CA ASP A 211 -36.23 11.02 117.02
C ASP A 211 -35.81 10.98 118.48
N TYR A 212 -36.15 12.04 119.22
CA TYR A 212 -35.94 12.11 120.66
C TYR A 212 -37.19 11.57 121.35
N GLY A 213 -37.32 10.24 121.43
CA GLY A 213 -38.27 9.62 122.35
C GLY A 213 -37.82 9.83 123.80
N ASP A 214 -38.77 9.79 124.75
CA ASP A 214 -38.57 10.17 126.16
C ASP A 214 -37.45 9.42 126.90
N TYR A 215 -36.89 8.32 126.36
CA TYR A 215 -35.87 7.54 127.07
C TYR A 215 -34.70 6.96 126.24
N SER A 216 -34.63 7.15 124.92
CA SER A 216 -33.44 6.76 124.11
C SER A 216 -33.45 7.42 122.72
N PRO A 217 -32.36 8.10 122.28
CA PRO A 217 -32.27 8.63 120.93
C PRO A 217 -32.04 7.50 119.92
N ASN A 218 -32.91 7.41 118.91
CA ASN A 218 -32.78 6.43 117.84
C ASN A 218 -32.33 7.13 116.56
N ILE A 219 -31.31 6.58 115.89
CA ILE A 219 -30.92 7.03 114.54
C ILE A 219 -31.54 6.08 113.52
N ARG A 220 -32.43 6.62 112.69
CA ARG A 220 -33.06 5.88 111.58
C ARG A 220 -32.48 6.34 110.24
N PHE A 221 -31.95 5.40 109.47
CA PHE A 221 -31.56 5.62 108.09
C PHE A 221 -32.69 5.12 107.17
N ASN A 222 -33.34 6.05 106.46
CA ASN A 222 -34.35 5.68 105.48
C ASN A 222 -33.71 5.57 104.08
N THR A 223 -33.73 4.36 103.51
CA THR A 223 -33.27 4.12 102.14
C THR A 223 -34.45 3.73 101.27
N ASN A 224 -34.73 4.54 100.23
CA ASN A 224 -35.67 4.14 99.19
C ASN A 224 -34.89 3.40 98.11
N TYR A 225 -35.09 2.09 97.99
CA TYR A 225 -34.64 1.33 96.85
C TYR A 225 -35.77 1.31 95.81
N VAL A 226 -35.59 2.03 94.71
CA VAL A 226 -36.46 1.86 93.55
C VAL A 226 -36.00 0.59 92.84
N THR A 227 -36.71 -0.51 93.03
CA THR A 227 -36.61 -1.66 92.13
C THR A 227 -37.75 -1.60 91.12
N ASP A 228 -37.55 -2.15 89.92
CA ASP A 228 -38.38 -1.89 88.74
C ASP A 228 -39.88 -2.22 88.90
N ASN A 229 -40.34 -2.81 90.01
CA ASN A 229 -41.76 -2.97 90.33
C ASN A 229 -41.99 -2.99 91.85
N GLU A 230 -42.60 -1.92 92.36
CA GLU A 230 -43.01 -1.60 93.75
C GLU A 230 -42.01 -0.80 94.61
N ASP A 231 -42.47 0.36 95.09
CA ASP A 231 -41.81 1.19 96.10
C ASP A 231 -41.84 0.44 97.44
N GLN A 232 -40.73 -0.20 97.80
CA GLN A 232 -40.55 -0.81 99.11
C GLN A 232 -39.52 0.00 99.91
N SER A 233 -39.98 0.65 100.98
CA SER A 233 -39.11 1.34 101.94
C SER A 233 -38.60 0.34 102.97
N TYR A 234 -37.27 0.22 103.07
CA TYR A 234 -36.60 -0.56 104.08
C TYR A 234 -35.92 0.38 105.08
N TYR A 235 -36.12 0.13 106.38
CA TYR A 235 -35.47 0.88 107.46
C TYR A 235 -34.46 -0.02 108.17
N THR A 236 -33.28 0.54 108.45
CA THR A 236 -32.32 -0.05 109.39
C THR A 236 -32.32 0.81 110.64
N GLU A 237 -32.56 0.18 111.79
CA GLU A 237 -32.56 0.83 113.11
C GLU A 237 -31.26 0.47 113.84
N ILE A 238 -30.52 1.49 114.29
CA ILE A 238 -29.39 1.30 115.20
C ILE A 238 -29.85 1.77 116.58
N ASP A 239 -30.11 0.82 117.47
CA ASP A 239 -30.42 1.06 118.87
C ASP A 239 -29.10 1.27 119.63
N PHE A 240 -28.95 2.44 120.27
CA PHE A 240 -27.76 2.75 121.07
C PHE A 240 -27.83 2.20 122.49
N GLY A 241 -28.94 1.56 122.87
CA GLY A 241 -29.19 1.02 124.20
C GLY A 241 -29.37 2.12 125.24
N ALA A 242 -30.28 1.90 126.18
CA ALA A 242 -30.34 2.72 127.38
C ALA A 242 -29.04 2.53 128.17
N ASN A 243 -28.33 3.63 128.42
CA ASN A 243 -27.22 3.64 129.38
C ASN A 243 -27.78 3.19 130.75
N PRO A 244 -27.23 2.14 131.39
CA PRO A 244 -27.77 1.62 132.65
C PRO A 244 -27.76 2.65 133.79
#